data_AF-A0A094BQ27-F1
#
_entry.id   AF-A0A094BQ27-F1
#
_cell.length_a   1.000
_cell.length_b   1.000
_cell.length_c   1.000
_cell.angle_alpha   90.00
_cell.angle_beta   90.00
_cell.angle_gamma   90.00
#
_symmetry.space_group_name_H-M   'P 1'
#
loop_
_entity.id
_entity.type
_entity.pdbx_description
1 polymer ?
#
loop_
_entity_poly.entity_id
_entity_poly.type
_entity_poly.pdbx_seq_one_letter_code
_entity_poly.pdbx_strand_id
1 'polypeptide(L)'
;MKIYQTALKHRESALKDRRKLTEKREKKAAQEREKERKGGEKKRLQEEEKRMKEEEKRRLAHAKEAELRAITINPAAPAVPASEGAAAPGGTQKPKKDKRFCLLPSDLERGGSLDKCWVRVYMEGVDEVGAHCGLFFPGPQYAALLGDTTERIQGWVNDDATRRAILEMQNLD
;
A
#
# COMPACT_ATOMS: atom_id res chain seq x y z
N MET A 1 -72.31 23.89 -3.24
CA MET A 1 -71.66 23.46 -4.50
C MET A 1 -70.21 23.96 -4.69
N LYS A 2 -69.88 25.22 -4.41
CA LYS A 2 -68.53 25.79 -4.66
C LYS A 2 -67.40 25.15 -3.83
N ILE A 3 -67.66 24.80 -2.57
CA ILE A 3 -66.67 24.19 -1.65
C ILE A 3 -66.19 22.82 -2.17
N TYR A 4 -67.10 21.99 -2.69
CA TYR A 4 -66.76 20.69 -3.26
C TYR A 4 -65.88 20.81 -4.51
N GLN A 5 -66.19 21.76 -5.41
CA GLN A 5 -65.34 22.01 -6.59
C GLN A 5 -63.94 22.48 -6.21
N THR A 6 -63.82 23.33 -5.18
CA THR A 6 -62.51 23.76 -4.66
C THR A 6 -61.73 22.58 -4.08
N ALA A 7 -62.38 21.72 -3.29
CA ALA A 7 -61.77 20.51 -2.74
C ALA A 7 -61.28 19.53 -3.82
N LEU A 8 -62.04 19.36 -4.90
CA LEU A 8 -61.62 18.56 -6.06
C LEU A 8 -60.37 19.12 -6.74
N LYS A 9 -60.29 20.45 -6.94
CA LYS A 9 -59.11 21.11 -7.52
C LYS A 9 -57.86 20.96 -6.64
N HIS A 10 -57.99 21.14 -5.32
CA HIS A 10 -56.88 20.92 -4.39
C HIS A 10 -56.40 19.46 -4.41
N ARG A 11 -57.32 18.49 -4.46
CA ARG A 11 -56.98 17.08 -4.58
C ARG A 11 -56.24 16.78 -5.88
N GLU A 12 -56.68 17.34 -7.01
CA GLU A 12 -56.02 17.16 -8.29
C GLU A 12 -54.61 17.76 -8.29
N SER A 13 -54.44 18.95 -7.71
CA SER A 13 -53.13 19.58 -7.55
C SER A 13 -52.20 18.71 -6.69
N ALA A 14 -52.67 18.24 -5.53
CA ALA A 14 -51.88 17.40 -4.63
C ALA A 14 -51.46 16.08 -5.30
N LEU A 15 -52.31 15.48 -6.12
CA LEU A 15 -51.98 14.28 -6.88
C LEU A 15 -50.93 14.55 -7.98
N LYS A 16 -51.01 15.70 -8.68
CA LYS A 16 -50.01 16.11 -9.67
C LYS A 16 -48.65 16.35 -9.00
N ASP A 17 -48.62 17.03 -7.86
CA ASP A 17 -47.39 17.33 -7.13
C ASP A 17 -46.74 16.05 -6.58
N ARG A 18 -47.55 15.12 -6.05
CA ARG A 18 -47.06 13.81 -5.61
C ARG A 18 -46.47 13.00 -6.77
N ARG A 19 -47.12 12.98 -7.93
CA ARG A 19 -46.62 12.30 -9.14
C ARG A 19 -45.28 12.88 -9.61
N LYS A 20 -45.16 14.21 -9.66
CA LYS A 20 -43.90 14.87 -10.00
C LYS A 20 -42.79 14.53 -9.01
N LEU A 21 -43.11 14.44 -7.72
CA LEU A 21 -42.14 14.10 -6.68
C LEU A 21 -41.69 12.64 -6.78
N THR A 22 -42.60 11.70 -7.05
CA THR A 22 -42.25 10.29 -7.27
C THR A 22 -41.41 10.10 -8.52
N GLU A 23 -41.79 10.72 -9.64
CA GLU A 23 -41.04 10.66 -10.90
C GLU A 23 -39.62 11.24 -10.72
N LYS A 24 -39.47 12.35 -9.98
CA LYS A 24 -38.16 12.93 -9.67
C LYS A 24 -37.28 11.98 -8.84
N ARG A 25 -37.87 11.26 -7.87
CA ARG A 25 -37.16 10.27 -7.04
C ARG A 25 -36.76 9.03 -7.83
N GLU A 26 -37.67 8.51 -8.65
CA GLU A 26 -37.41 7.36 -9.52
C GLU A 26 -36.32 7.67 -10.55
N LYS A 27 -36.37 8.86 -11.18
CA LYS A 27 -35.32 9.30 -12.11
C LYS A 27 -33.95 9.42 -11.43
N LYS A 28 -33.90 9.93 -10.19
CA LYS A 28 -32.65 10.00 -9.41
C LYS A 28 -32.13 8.61 -9.06
N ALA A 29 -33.00 7.71 -8.61
CA ALA A 29 -32.64 6.33 -8.29
C ALA A 29 -32.17 5.56 -9.53
N ALA A 30 -32.78 5.79 -10.71
CA ALA A 30 -32.34 5.20 -11.97
C ALA A 30 -30.95 5.70 -12.40
N GLN A 31 -30.70 7.01 -12.29
CA GLN A 31 -29.39 7.59 -12.59
C GLN A 31 -28.28 7.07 -11.67
N GLU A 32 -28.58 6.87 -10.39
CA GLU A 32 -27.65 6.32 -9.41
C GLU A 32 -27.30 4.86 -9.72
N ARG A 33 -28.33 4.02 -9.97
CA ARG A 33 -28.14 2.61 -10.38
C ARG A 33 -27.36 2.48 -11.69
N GLU A 34 -27.58 3.36 -12.66
CA GLU A 34 -26.83 3.34 -13.92
C GLU A 34 -25.35 3.72 -13.70
N LYS A 35 -25.07 4.71 -12.84
CA LYS A 35 -23.69 5.08 -12.46
C LYS A 35 -22.98 3.95 -11.72
N GLU A 36 -23.66 3.30 -10.78
CA GLU A 36 -23.11 2.13 -10.07
C GLU A 36 -22.82 0.98 -11.02
N ARG A 37 -23.73 0.69 -11.97
CA ARG A 37 -23.53 -0.36 -12.97
C ARG A 37 -22.31 -0.07 -13.85
N LYS A 38 -22.21 1.14 -14.42
CA LYS A 38 -21.05 1.56 -15.24
C LYS A 38 -19.75 1.56 -14.44
N GLY A 39 -19.80 2.01 -13.18
CA GLY A 39 -18.65 2.00 -12.28
C GLY A 39 -18.17 0.58 -11.94
N GLY A 40 -19.11 -0.33 -11.65
CA GLY A 40 -18.82 -1.74 -11.39
C GLY A 40 -18.26 -2.45 -12.61
N GLU A 41 -18.84 -2.24 -13.79
CA GLU A 41 -18.37 -2.83 -15.05
C GLU A 41 -16.96 -2.35 -15.42
N LYS A 42 -16.67 -1.05 -15.26
CA LYS A 42 -15.32 -0.50 -15.46
C LYS A 42 -14.30 -1.12 -14.49
N LYS A 43 -14.66 -1.31 -13.22
CA LYS A 43 -13.78 -1.95 -12.23
C LYS A 43 -13.50 -3.42 -12.59
N ARG A 44 -14.53 -4.17 -13.01
CA ARG A 44 -14.40 -5.57 -13.43
C ARG A 44 -13.49 -5.72 -14.65
N LEU A 45 -13.66 -4.87 -15.67
CA LEU A 45 -12.79 -4.86 -16.86
C LEU A 45 -11.34 -4.56 -16.48
N GLN A 46 -11.11 -3.58 -15.60
CA GLN A 46 -9.76 -3.24 -15.14
C GLN A 46 -9.10 -4.38 -14.35
N GLU A 47 -9.87 -5.11 -13.54
CA GLU A 47 -9.38 -6.27 -12.79
C GLU A 47 -9.04 -7.43 -13.72
N GLU A 48 -9.90 -7.70 -14.71
CA GLU A 48 -9.66 -8.75 -15.71
C GLU A 48 -8.44 -8.44 -16.58
N GLU A 49 -8.25 -7.19 -17.02
CA GLU A 49 -7.06 -6.75 -17.75
C GLU A 49 -5.78 -6.92 -16.92
N LYS A 50 -5.82 -6.57 -15.63
CA LYS A 50 -4.68 -6.78 -14.71
C LYS A 50 -4.35 -8.26 -14.56
N ARG A 51 -5.37 -9.12 -14.39
CA ARG A 51 -5.19 -10.58 -14.27
C ARG A 51 -4.58 -11.17 -15.53
N MET A 52 -5.07 -10.77 -16.72
CA MET A 52 -4.52 -11.20 -18.01
C MET A 52 -3.04 -10.80 -18.17
N LYS A 53 -2.70 -9.56 -17.82
CA LYS A 53 -1.32 -9.05 -17.88
C LYS A 53 -0.38 -9.76 -16.92
N GLU A 54 -0.86 -10.11 -15.72
CA GLU A 54 -0.11 -10.89 -14.74
C GLU A 54 0.12 -12.33 -15.21
N GLU A 55 -0.91 -12.97 -15.76
CA GLU A 55 -0.82 -14.32 -16.32
C GLU A 55 0.14 -14.38 -17.51
N GLU A 56 0.08 -13.41 -18.42
CA GLU A 56 1.02 -13.29 -19.54
C GLU A 56 2.46 -13.10 -19.06
N LYS A 57 2.69 -12.22 -18.07
CA LYS A 57 4.01 -12.01 -17.47
C LYS A 57 4.53 -13.30 -16.83
N ARG A 58 3.67 -14.07 -16.15
CA ARG A 58 4.03 -15.36 -15.55
C ARG A 58 4.36 -16.40 -16.62
N ARG A 59 3.61 -16.45 -17.72
CA ARG A 59 3.87 -17.35 -18.85
C ARG A 59 5.20 -17.03 -19.53
N LEU A 60 5.49 -15.74 -19.75
CA LEU A 60 6.76 -15.30 -20.32
C LEU A 60 7.94 -15.61 -19.41
N ALA A 61 7.80 -15.42 -18.10
CA ALA A 61 8.82 -15.78 -17.12
C ALA A 61 9.10 -17.29 -17.12
N HIS A 62 8.06 -18.12 -17.13
CA HIS A 62 8.20 -19.57 -17.19
C HIS A 62 8.82 -20.05 -18.52
N ALA A 63 8.44 -19.45 -19.65
CA ALA A 63 9.04 -19.77 -20.95
C ALA A 63 10.53 -19.42 -20.98
N LYS A 64 10.92 -18.25 -20.46
CA LYS A 64 12.32 -17.83 -20.37
C LYS A 64 13.13 -18.73 -19.44
N GLU A 65 12.54 -19.17 -18.32
CA GLU A 65 13.18 -20.13 -17.40
C GLU A 65 13.38 -21.50 -18.05
N ALA A 66 12.39 -21.98 -18.81
CA ALA A 66 12.49 -23.23 -19.56
C ALA A 66 13.55 -23.16 -20.68
N GLU A 67 13.66 -22.03 -21.39
CA GLU A 67 14.70 -21.78 -22.39
C GLU A 67 16.10 -21.79 -21.76
N LEU A 68 16.29 -21.09 -20.64
CA LEU A 68 17.54 -21.11 -19.87
C LEU A 68 17.91 -22.52 -19.41
N ARG A 69 16.94 -23.34 -18.97
CA ARG A 69 17.17 -24.75 -18.59
C ARG A 69 17.49 -25.65 -19.78
N ALA A 70 16.91 -25.39 -20.96
CA ALA A 70 17.20 -26.17 -22.16
C ALA A 70 18.61 -25.91 -22.70
N ILE A 71 19.11 -24.68 -22.58
CA ILE A 71 20.47 -24.30 -23.00
C ILE A 71 21.55 -24.94 -22.12
N THR A 72 21.28 -25.23 -20.85
CA THR A 72 22.27 -25.76 -19.89
C THR A 72 22.41 -27.27 -19.86
N ILE A 73 21.63 -28.03 -20.66
CA ILE A 73 21.68 -29.51 -20.70
C ILE A 73 22.09 -30.01 -22.08
N ASN A 74 23.35 -29.75 -22.46
CA ASN A 74 24.24 -30.67 -23.20
C ASN A 74 25.67 -30.10 -23.13
N PRO A 75 26.68 -30.90 -22.76
CA PRO A 75 27.20 -31.87 -23.71
C PRO A 75 27.37 -33.28 -23.12
N ALA A 76 27.15 -34.28 -23.97
CA ALA A 76 27.64 -35.63 -23.76
C ALA A 76 29.18 -35.65 -23.69
N ALA A 77 29.74 -36.11 -22.56
CA ALA A 77 30.90 -37.00 -22.50
C ALA A 77 31.21 -37.44 -21.05
N PRO A 78 31.68 -38.69 -20.82
CA PRO A 78 31.79 -39.29 -19.49
C PRO A 78 33.15 -39.04 -18.80
N ALA A 79 33.06 -38.95 -17.46
CA ALA A 79 34.02 -39.23 -16.38
C ALA A 79 35.53 -39.37 -16.68
N VAL A 80 36.36 -38.52 -16.04
CA VAL A 80 37.54 -38.90 -15.21
C VAL A 80 38.05 -37.70 -14.36
N PRO A 81 38.75 -37.92 -13.22
CA PRO A 81 39.07 -36.90 -12.20
C PRO A 81 40.54 -36.42 -12.22
N ALA A 82 40.81 -35.19 -11.75
CA ALA A 82 41.95 -34.79 -10.89
C ALA A 82 42.31 -33.28 -10.95
N SER A 83 42.68 -32.74 -9.78
CA SER A 83 43.69 -31.70 -9.50
C SER A 83 43.40 -30.21 -9.78
N GLU A 84 43.12 -29.52 -8.66
CA GLU A 84 43.45 -28.16 -8.19
C GLU A 84 44.26 -27.18 -9.07
N GLY A 85 43.83 -25.91 -9.04
CA GLY A 85 44.61 -24.74 -9.47
C GLY A 85 43.79 -23.45 -9.53
N ALA A 86 43.91 -22.61 -8.50
CA ALA A 86 43.25 -21.32 -8.24
C ALA A 86 43.19 -20.28 -9.39
N ALA A 87 42.08 -19.53 -9.48
CA ALA A 87 41.98 -18.06 -9.33
C ALA A 87 40.66 -17.50 -9.93
N ALA A 88 39.86 -16.82 -9.09
CA ALA A 88 38.71 -15.97 -9.47
C ALA A 88 39.22 -14.53 -9.84
N PRO A 89 38.41 -13.44 -9.91
CA PRO A 89 36.97 -13.21 -10.16
C PRO A 89 36.74 -12.07 -11.19
N GLY A 90 35.49 -11.72 -11.59
CA GLY A 90 35.33 -10.52 -12.44
C GLY A 90 33.94 -10.16 -12.97
N GLY A 91 32.93 -10.09 -12.11
CA GLY A 91 31.64 -9.52 -12.48
C GLY A 91 30.97 -8.91 -11.26
N THR A 92 31.36 -7.68 -10.92
CA THR A 92 30.75 -6.90 -9.84
C THR A 92 29.28 -6.65 -10.16
N GLN A 93 28.40 -7.55 -9.69
CA GLN A 93 26.99 -7.23 -9.59
C GLN A 93 26.89 -6.05 -8.61
N LYS A 94 26.64 -4.85 -9.14
CA LYS A 94 26.39 -3.67 -8.31
C LYS A 94 25.33 -4.07 -7.27
N PRO A 95 25.55 -3.77 -5.98
CA PRO A 95 24.55 -4.04 -4.96
C PRO A 95 23.22 -3.45 -5.43
N LYS A 96 22.16 -4.28 -5.41
CA LYS A 96 20.82 -3.83 -5.74
C LYS A 96 20.54 -2.63 -4.85
N LYS A 97 20.40 -1.45 -5.46
CA LYS A 97 20.16 -0.22 -4.70
C LYS A 97 18.81 -0.36 -4.03
N ASP A 98 18.78 -0.18 -2.72
CA ASP A 98 17.55 -0.12 -1.97
C ASP A 98 16.67 0.98 -2.57
N LYS A 99 15.49 0.58 -3.03
CA LYS A 99 14.55 1.55 -3.56
C LYS A 99 13.83 2.19 -2.39
N ARG A 100 13.88 3.52 -2.33
CA ARG A 100 13.39 4.31 -1.19
C ARG A 100 12.24 5.20 -1.66
N PHE A 101 11.21 5.31 -0.84
CA PHE A 101 10.04 6.16 -1.14
C PHE A 101 10.36 7.65 -1.02
N CYS A 102 11.17 8.02 -0.03
CA CYS A 102 11.65 9.37 0.19
C CYS A 102 13.17 9.44 0.06
N LEU A 103 13.66 10.53 -0.54
CA LEU A 103 15.06 10.90 -0.46
C LEU A 103 15.29 11.55 0.91
N LEU A 104 16.29 11.07 1.64
CA LEU A 104 16.65 11.69 2.92
C LEU A 104 17.57 12.89 2.65
N PRO A 105 17.53 13.95 3.48
CA PRO A 105 18.46 15.07 3.33
C PRO A 105 19.94 14.65 3.32
N SER A 106 20.29 13.58 4.05
CA SER A 106 21.63 12.97 4.04
C SER A 106 22.03 12.33 2.70
N ASP A 107 21.06 12.05 1.80
CA ASP A 107 21.33 11.59 0.44
C ASP A 107 21.62 12.77 -0.52
N LEU A 108 21.16 13.98 -0.19
CA LEU A 108 21.45 15.19 -0.95
C LEU A 108 22.85 15.72 -0.64
N GLU A 109 23.25 15.70 0.63
CA GLU A 109 24.59 16.08 1.06
C GLU A 109 25.43 14.83 1.26
N ARG A 110 26.20 14.47 0.23
CA ARG A 110 27.11 13.31 0.19
C ARG A 110 28.16 13.41 1.31
N GLY A 111 27.80 13.03 2.53
CA GLY A 111 28.67 13.09 3.71
C GLY A 111 27.97 13.31 5.06
N GLY A 112 26.66 13.59 5.10
CA GLY A 112 25.93 13.77 6.36
C GLY A 112 25.58 12.44 7.03
N SER A 113 25.79 12.34 8.35
CA SER A 113 25.25 11.21 9.14
C SER A 113 23.72 11.25 9.10
N LEU A 114 23.09 10.13 8.77
CA LEU A 114 21.64 9.97 8.85
C LEU A 114 21.20 10.33 10.28
N ASP A 115 20.20 11.19 10.43
CA ASP A 115 19.68 11.53 11.75
C ASP A 115 19.16 10.24 12.41
N LYS A 116 19.53 10.03 13.68
CA LYS A 116 19.22 8.83 14.47
C LYS A 116 17.71 8.57 14.57
N CYS A 117 16.89 9.60 14.38
CA CYS A 117 15.44 9.48 14.33
C CYS A 117 14.92 8.82 13.05
N TRP A 118 15.72 8.78 11.97
CA TRP A 118 15.35 8.16 10.70
C TRP A 118 15.73 6.68 10.69
N VAL A 119 14.78 5.84 11.09
CA VAL A 119 14.94 4.39 11.09
C VAL A 119 14.58 3.82 9.72
N ARG A 120 15.48 3.01 9.15
CA ARG A 120 15.24 2.31 7.88
C ARG A 120 14.47 1.02 8.16
N VAL A 121 13.28 0.88 7.57
CA VAL A 121 12.47 -0.34 7.67
C VAL A 121 12.56 -1.12 6.36
N TYR A 122 13.00 -2.37 6.44
CA TYR A 122 13.06 -3.29 5.30
C TYR A 122 11.77 -4.11 5.22
N MET A 123 11.15 -4.12 4.04
CA MET A 123 9.97 -4.94 3.74
C MET A 123 10.24 -5.77 2.48
N GLU A 124 10.29 -7.08 2.64
CA GLU A 124 10.57 -8.01 1.54
C GLU A 124 9.34 -8.21 0.64
N GLY A 125 9.57 -8.27 -0.67
CA GLY A 125 8.52 -8.65 -1.64
C GLY A 125 7.47 -7.56 -1.90
N VAL A 126 7.61 -6.37 -1.31
CA VAL A 126 6.71 -5.24 -1.49
C VAL A 126 7.47 -4.07 -2.13
N ASP A 127 6.80 -3.33 -3.02
CA ASP A 127 7.36 -2.10 -3.58
C ASP A 127 7.36 -0.95 -2.55
N GLU A 128 7.95 0.18 -2.90
CA GLU A 128 8.14 1.31 -1.97
C GLU A 128 6.80 1.90 -1.52
N VAL A 129 5.81 1.92 -2.42
CA VAL A 129 4.45 2.40 -2.15
C VAL A 129 3.71 1.43 -1.23
N GLY A 130 3.75 0.13 -1.52
CA GLY A 130 3.13 -0.90 -0.70
C GLY A 130 3.79 -1.00 0.68
N ALA A 131 5.10 -0.78 0.78
CA ALA A 131 5.80 -0.72 2.05
C ALA A 131 5.33 0.49 2.88
N HIS A 132 5.23 1.67 2.27
CA HIS A 132 4.75 2.88 2.95
C HIS A 132 3.30 2.75 3.41
N CYS A 133 2.40 2.32 2.52
CA CYS A 133 0.99 2.12 2.85
C CYS A 133 0.78 0.94 3.81
N GLY A 134 1.66 -0.07 3.75
CA GLY A 134 1.53 -1.31 4.48
C GLY A 134 2.19 -1.34 5.86
N LEU A 135 3.08 -0.39 6.15
CA LEU A 135 3.87 -0.36 7.40
C LEU A 135 2.99 -0.30 8.66
N PHE A 136 1.80 0.28 8.55
CA PHE A 136 0.87 0.46 9.67
C PHE A 136 -0.14 -0.66 9.83
N PHE A 137 -0.05 -1.73 9.03
CA PHE A 137 -0.86 -2.92 9.25
C PHE A 137 -0.24 -3.80 10.35
N PRO A 138 -1.07 -4.51 11.15
CA PRO A 138 -0.56 -5.41 12.17
C PRO A 138 0.41 -6.45 11.57
N GLY A 139 1.65 -6.43 12.05
CA GLY A 139 2.73 -7.28 11.59
C GLY A 139 4.03 -7.03 12.36
N PRO A 140 5.07 -7.83 12.11
CA PRO A 140 6.35 -7.72 12.85
C PRO A 140 6.97 -6.32 12.78
N GLN A 141 6.92 -5.68 11.62
CA GLN A 141 7.48 -4.34 11.39
C GLN A 141 6.71 -3.28 12.17
N TYR A 142 5.38 -3.37 12.21
CA TYR A 142 4.53 -2.46 12.97
C TYR A 142 4.73 -2.63 14.47
N ALA A 143 4.83 -3.87 14.96
CA ALA A 143 5.07 -4.16 16.37
C ALA A 143 6.42 -3.61 16.84
N ALA A 144 7.48 -3.81 16.05
CA ALA A 144 8.79 -3.24 16.34
C ALA A 144 8.76 -1.70 16.34
N LEU A 145 8.15 -1.08 15.33
CA LEU A 145 8.01 0.37 15.23
C LEU A 145 7.26 0.97 16.43
N LEU A 146 6.15 0.33 16.83
CA LEU A 146 5.41 0.74 18.02
C LEU A 146 6.25 0.58 19.28
N GLY A 147 6.94 -0.55 19.45
CA GLY A 147 7.84 -0.81 20.57
C GLY A 147 8.85 0.33 20.76
N ASP A 148 9.66 0.60 19.75
CA ASP A 148 10.70 1.65 19.78
C ASP A 148 10.11 3.04 20.07
N THR A 149 8.94 3.34 19.48
CA THR A 149 8.26 4.64 19.67
C THR A 149 7.73 4.77 21.09
N THR A 150 7.07 3.74 21.62
CA THR A 150 6.52 3.74 22.97
C THR A 150 7.61 3.78 24.03
N GLU A 151 8.70 3.06 23.85
CA GLU A 151 9.86 3.08 24.75
C GLU A 151 10.47 4.49 24.83
N ARG A 152 10.63 5.17 23.69
CA ARG A 152 11.14 6.54 23.65
C ARG A 152 10.24 7.52 24.40
N ILE A 153 8.92 7.42 24.19
CA ILE A 153 7.95 8.27 24.89
C ILE A 153 7.98 7.98 26.39
N GLN A 154 8.04 6.70 26.78
CA GLN A 154 8.13 6.29 28.17
C GLN A 154 9.39 6.86 28.84
N GLY A 155 10.53 6.85 28.15
CA GLY A 155 11.75 7.51 28.61
C GLY A 155 11.54 8.99 28.94
N TRP A 156 10.95 9.75 28.02
CA TRP A 156 10.66 11.18 28.26
C TRP A 156 9.73 11.43 29.44
N VAL A 157 8.70 10.60 29.59
CA VAL A 157 7.75 10.70 30.70
C VAL A 157 8.45 10.38 32.03
N ASN A 158 9.29 9.35 32.06
CA ASN A 158 10.04 8.96 33.25
C ASN A 158 11.06 10.04 33.65
N ASP A 159 11.77 10.62 32.67
CA ASP A 159 12.72 11.70 32.91
C ASP A 159 12.02 12.94 33.48
N ASP A 160 10.86 13.32 32.93
CA ASP A 160 10.03 14.43 33.43
C ASP A 160 9.49 14.15 34.84
N ALA A 161 9.00 12.94 35.09
CA ALA A 161 8.53 12.53 36.42
C ALA A 161 9.67 12.57 37.46
N THR A 162 10.85 12.08 37.09
CA THR A 162 12.05 12.10 37.95
C THR A 162 12.47 13.54 38.25
N ARG A 163 12.50 14.40 37.22
CA ARG A 163 12.82 15.83 37.38
C ARG A 163 11.83 16.52 38.33
N ARG A 164 10.53 16.26 38.20
CA ARG A 164 9.51 16.84 39.10
C ARG A 164 9.68 16.36 40.53
N ALA A 165 9.92 15.07 40.75
CA ALA A 165 10.13 14.51 42.07
C ALA A 165 11.35 15.15 42.78
N ILE A 166 12.46 15.36 42.06
CA ILE A 166 13.65 16.03 42.60
C ILE A 166 13.34 17.48 43.01
N LEU A 167 12.64 18.24 42.15
CA LEU A 167 12.26 19.62 42.45
C LEU A 167 11.29 19.71 43.63
N GLU A 168 10.35 18.77 43.73
CA GLU A 168 9.43 18.69 44.87
C GLU A 168 10.19 18.43 46.17
N MET A 169 11.10 17.47 46.20
CA MET A 169 11.96 17.21 47.35
C MET A 169 12.78 18.43 47.78
N GLN A 170 13.32 19.19 46.82
CA GLN A 170 14.09 20.41 47.11
C GLN A 170 13.24 21.56 47.64
N ASN A 171 11.93 21.57 47.38
CA ASN A 171 11.00 22.59 47.88
C ASN A 171 10.41 22.23 49.26
N LEU A 172 10.68 21.03 49.76
CA LEU A 172 10.22 20.52 51.05
C LEU A 172 11.25 20.71 52.19
N ASP A 173 12.49 21.08 51.86
CA ASP A 173 13.55 21.55 52.78
C ASP A 173 13.57 23.09 52.85
#